data_AF-A0AA96IPK6-F1
#
_entry.id   AF-A0AA96IPK6-F1
#
_cell.length_a   1.000
_cell.length_b   1.000
_cell.length_c   1.000
_cell.angle_alpha   90.00
_cell.angle_beta   90.00
_cell.angle_gamma   90.00
#
_symmetry.space_group_name_H-M   'P 1'
#
loop_
_entity.id
_entity.type
_entity.pdbx_description
1 polymer ?
#
loop_
_entity_poly.entity_id
_entity_poly.type
_entity_poly.pdbx_seq_one_letter_code
_entity_poly.pdbx_strand_id
1 'polypeptide(L)'
;MNGQRGLTLVDALVAVALSSAVVLGAGRLLLSSFHTFEQVDRLGRQQQTLIYTATAMADRLRRPSDFSAQTAAAFHLVCRGEPGECRCTVQDREEAQPLVSFDRLGPGACAQTGALVEPVHNGVFRVALPLGPNGQQIAFHVTQRPFGLASTDALR
;
A
#
# COMPACT_ATOMS: atom_id res chain seq x y z
N MET A 1 54.22 43.91 -8.77
CA MET A 1 54.50 43.50 -10.17
C MET A 1 53.43 42.50 -10.56
N ASN A 2 52.42 42.95 -11.31
CA ASN A 2 51.22 42.14 -11.61
C ASN A 2 51.47 41.29 -12.86
N GLY A 3 51.71 39.99 -12.66
CA GLY A 3 51.83 39.02 -13.74
C GLY A 3 50.47 38.73 -14.35
N GLN A 4 50.12 39.44 -15.42
CA GLN A 4 49.00 39.07 -16.29
C GLN A 4 49.43 37.85 -17.11
N ARG A 5 49.10 36.64 -16.62
CA ARG A 5 49.19 35.41 -17.40
C ARG A 5 48.02 35.41 -18.39
N GLY A 6 48.32 35.50 -19.68
CA GLY A 6 47.32 35.43 -20.74
C GLY A 6 46.58 34.09 -20.71
N LEU A 7 45.25 34.13 -20.78
CA LEU A 7 44.40 32.96 -20.84
C LEU A 7 44.74 32.15 -22.10
N THR A 8 45.20 30.91 -21.95
CA THR A 8 45.44 30.05 -23.12
C THR A 8 44.12 29.44 -23.59
N LEU A 9 44.01 29.14 -24.88
CA LEU A 9 42.82 28.48 -25.45
C LEU A 9 42.55 27.12 -24.76
N VAL A 10 43.62 26.44 -24.34
CA VAL A 10 43.57 25.17 -23.61
C VAL A 10 42.96 25.35 -22.23
N ASP A 11 43.35 26.39 -21.48
CA ASP A 11 42.77 26.68 -20.16
C ASP A 11 41.26 26.96 -20.26
N ALA A 12 40.83 27.68 -21.30
CA ALA A 12 39.42 27.95 -21.53
C ALA A 12 38.62 26.67 -21.84
N LEU A 13 39.16 25.78 -22.67
CA LEU A 13 38.54 24.49 -22.98
C LEU A 13 38.43 23.59 -21.75
N VAL A 14 39.47 23.54 -20.91
CA VAL A 14 39.46 22.77 -19.66
C VAL A 14 38.43 23.34 -18.69
N ALA A 15 38.36 24.67 -18.54
CA ALA A 15 37.39 25.32 -17.67
C ALA A 15 35.94 24.99 -18.10
N VAL A 16 35.64 25.05 -19.40
CA VAL A 16 34.31 24.68 -19.93
C VAL A 16 34.04 23.19 -19.70
N ALA A 17 34.99 22.31 -19.99
CA ALA A 17 34.82 20.87 -19.81
C ALA A 17 34.52 20.49 -18.34
N LEU A 18 35.27 21.06 -17.38
CA LEU A 18 35.05 20.84 -15.96
C LEU A 18 33.67 21.38 -15.51
N SER A 19 33.30 22.59 -15.96
CA SER A 19 32.01 23.20 -15.65
C SER A 19 30.85 22.35 -16.18
N SER A 20 30.94 21.89 -17.43
CA SER A 20 29.92 21.03 -18.05
C SER A 20 29.81 19.67 -17.36
N ALA A 21 30.94 19.05 -16.98
CA ALA A 21 30.93 17.78 -16.26
C ALA A 21 30.20 17.89 -14.90
N VAL A 22 30.43 18.98 -14.17
CA VAL A 22 29.74 19.26 -12.90
C VAL A 22 28.24 19.47 -13.11
N VAL A 23 27.84 20.28 -14.09
CA VAL A 23 26.42 20.55 -14.38
C VAL A 23 25.69 19.28 -14.83
N LEU A 24 26.31 18.47 -15.71
CA LEU A 24 25.74 17.20 -16.15
C LEU A 24 25.65 16.17 -15.01
N GLY A 25 26.67 16.11 -14.15
CA GLY A 25 26.66 15.24 -12.97
C GLY A 25 25.58 15.62 -11.96
N ALA A 26 25.45 16.91 -11.65
CA ALA A 26 24.40 17.42 -10.75
C ALA A 26 23.00 17.20 -11.33
N GLY A 27 22.82 17.40 -12.65
CA GLY A 27 21.56 17.14 -13.34
C GLY A 27 21.11 15.68 -13.24
N ARG A 28 22.05 14.73 -13.36
CA ARG A 28 21.77 13.28 -13.20
C ARG A 28 21.33 12.94 -11.78
N LEU A 29 21.98 13.50 -10.76
CA LEU A 29 21.60 13.30 -9.35
C LEU A 29 20.21 13.87 -9.07
N LEU A 30 19.91 15.07 -9.56
CA LEU A 30 18.61 15.72 -9.40
C LEU A 30 17.47 14.87 -10.02
N LEU A 31 17.67 14.38 -11.25
CA LEU A 31 16.71 13.51 -11.95
C LEU A 31 16.51 12.18 -11.19
N SER A 32 17.59 11.58 -10.69
CA SER A 32 17.50 10.37 -9.88
C SER A 32 16.72 10.58 -8.59
N SER A 33 16.90 11.72 -7.92
CA SER A 33 16.14 12.06 -6.71
C SER A 33 14.65 12.21 -7.00
N PHE A 34 14.26 12.89 -8.09
CA PHE A 34 12.84 13.01 -8.44
C PHE A 34 12.19 11.65 -8.73
N HIS A 35 12.86 10.78 -9.48
CA HIS A 35 12.36 9.42 -9.70
C HIS A 35 12.22 8.63 -8.40
N THR A 36 13.18 8.78 -7.48
CA THR A 36 13.12 8.12 -6.17
C THR A 36 11.97 8.64 -5.32
N PHE A 37 11.73 9.96 -5.31
CA PHE A 37 10.63 10.56 -4.55
C PHE A 37 9.27 10.12 -5.07
N GLU A 38 9.06 10.07 -6.38
CA GLU A 38 7.80 9.58 -6.95
C GLU A 38 7.54 8.12 -6.59
N GLN A 39 8.58 7.29 -6.61
CA GLN A 39 8.47 5.88 -6.27
C GLN A 39 8.15 5.67 -4.78
N VAL A 40 8.79 6.44 -3.90
CA VAL A 40 8.52 6.40 -2.46
C VAL A 40 7.13 6.96 -2.13
N ASP A 41 6.68 8.04 -2.76
CA ASP A 41 5.35 8.61 -2.53
C ASP A 41 4.25 7.62 -2.94
N ARG A 42 4.40 6.96 -4.09
CA ARG A 42 3.46 5.92 -4.54
C ARG A 42 3.41 4.75 -3.56
N LEU A 43 4.57 4.29 -3.08
CA LEU A 43 4.62 3.22 -2.09
C LEU A 43 3.99 3.65 -0.75
N GLY A 44 4.25 4.89 -0.30
CA GLY A 44 3.69 5.45 0.92
C GLY A 44 2.17 5.52 0.88
N ARG A 45 1.59 6.00 -0.23
CA ARG A 45 0.12 6.01 -0.42
C ARG A 45 -0.47 4.60 -0.40
N GLN A 46 0.17 3.65 -1.06
CA GLN A 46 -0.27 2.24 -1.03
C GLN A 46 -0.25 1.66 0.39
N GLN A 47 0.81 1.92 1.15
CA GLN A 47 0.91 1.48 2.55
C GLN A 47 -0.16 2.12 3.43
N GLN A 48 -0.42 3.41 3.27
CA GLN A 48 -1.45 4.10 4.05
C GLN A 48 -2.84 3.52 3.80
N THR A 49 -3.16 3.24 2.54
CA THR A 49 -4.42 2.59 2.16
C THR A 49 -4.53 1.16 2.70
N LEU A 50 -3.45 0.38 2.62
CA LEU A 50 -3.42 -0.97 3.17
C LEU A 50 -3.62 -0.98 4.68
N ILE A 51 -2.87 -0.14 5.40
CA ILE A 51 -2.95 -0.03 6.85
C ILE A 51 -4.37 0.36 7.26
N TYR A 52 -4.94 1.40 6.65
CA TYR A 52 -6.31 1.84 6.93
C TYR A 52 -7.33 0.72 6.73
N THR A 53 -7.27 0.02 5.59
CA THR A 53 -8.21 -1.06 5.27
C THR A 53 -8.08 -2.21 6.26
N ALA A 54 -6.84 -2.61 6.57
CA ALA A 54 -6.56 -3.67 7.52
C ALA A 54 -7.03 -3.32 8.94
N THR A 55 -6.81 -2.08 9.40
CA THR A 55 -7.28 -1.63 10.71
C THR A 55 -8.79 -1.55 10.79
N ALA A 56 -9.46 -1.02 9.75
CA ALA A 56 -10.91 -0.94 9.70
C ALA A 56 -11.57 -2.32 9.76
N MET A 57 -11.06 -3.27 8.97
CA MET A 57 -11.51 -4.66 9.02
C MET A 57 -11.24 -5.32 10.37
N ALA A 58 -10.02 -5.16 10.90
CA ALA A 58 -9.65 -5.76 12.18
C ALA A 58 -10.52 -5.23 13.32
N ASP A 59 -10.79 -3.93 13.38
CA ASP A 59 -11.64 -3.34 14.40
C ASP A 59 -13.08 -3.83 14.30
N ARG A 60 -13.60 -4.02 13.07
CA ARG A 60 -14.94 -4.57 12.88
C ARG A 60 -15.03 -6.03 13.29
N LEU A 61 -14.05 -6.86 12.89
CA LEU A 61 -13.96 -8.28 13.23
C LEU A 61 -13.66 -8.52 14.72
N ARG A 62 -13.04 -7.56 15.40
CA ARG A 62 -12.77 -7.63 16.85
C ARG A 62 -14.00 -7.39 17.72
N ARG A 63 -15.03 -6.71 17.20
CA ARG A 63 -16.24 -6.43 17.96
C ARG A 63 -16.93 -7.73 18.35
N PRO A 64 -17.46 -7.84 19.59
CA PRO A 64 -18.24 -9.00 19.99
C PRO A 64 -19.46 -9.11 19.06
N SER A 65 -19.43 -10.14 18.22
CA SER A 65 -20.50 -10.55 17.32
C SER A 65 -20.61 -12.06 17.39
N ASP A 66 -21.75 -12.62 17.03
CA ASP A 66 -21.86 -14.08 16.96
C ASP A 66 -20.81 -14.62 15.99
N PHE A 67 -19.94 -15.50 16.48
CA PHE A 67 -18.91 -16.16 15.68
C PHE A 67 -19.62 -16.97 14.59
N SER A 68 -19.74 -16.37 13.41
CA SER A 68 -20.60 -16.91 12.38
C SER A 68 -20.01 -16.63 11.00
N ALA A 69 -20.35 -17.49 10.04
CA ALA A 69 -19.97 -17.32 8.64
C ALA A 69 -20.47 -15.98 8.04
N GLN A 70 -21.50 -15.37 8.67
CA GLN A 70 -22.06 -14.08 8.30
C GLN A 70 -21.07 -12.94 8.57
N THR A 71 -20.32 -12.99 9.68
CA THR A 71 -19.26 -12.01 10.00
C THR A 71 -18.09 -12.11 9.00
N ALA A 72 -17.75 -13.31 8.55
CA ALA A 72 -16.75 -13.52 7.50
C ALA A 72 -17.25 -13.04 6.12
N ALA A 73 -18.57 -13.09 5.87
CA ALA A 73 -19.19 -12.57 4.65
C ALA A 73 -19.42 -11.05 4.67
N ALA A 74 -19.05 -10.34 5.75
CA ALA A 74 -19.22 -8.90 5.86
C ALA A 74 -18.31 -8.14 4.87
N PHE A 75 -17.12 -8.66 4.57
CA PHE A 75 -16.19 -8.01 3.65
C PHE A 75 -16.05 -8.80 2.36
N HIS A 76 -16.25 -8.12 1.24
CA HIS A 76 -16.12 -8.73 -0.07
C HIS A 76 -15.39 -7.81 -1.04
N LEU A 77 -14.72 -8.45 -2.00
CA LEU A 77 -14.09 -7.77 -3.11
C LEU A 77 -15.06 -7.72 -4.28
N VAL A 78 -15.20 -6.55 -4.91
CA VAL A 78 -15.94 -6.37 -6.16
C VAL A 78 -14.98 -5.80 -7.19
N CYS A 79 -14.62 -6.59 -8.19
CA CYS A 79 -13.82 -6.14 -9.32
C CYS A 79 -14.68 -5.97 -10.58
N ARG A 80 -14.55 -4.82 -11.24
CA ARG A 80 -15.25 -4.47 -12.49
C ARG A 80 -14.26 -3.89 -13.49
N GLY A 81 -14.45 -4.19 -14.77
CA GLY A 81 -13.62 -3.68 -15.87
C GLY A 81 -13.25 -4.75 -16.89
N GLU A 82 -12.39 -4.37 -17.83
CA GLU A 82 -11.83 -5.25 -18.85
C GLU A 82 -10.44 -5.78 -18.44
N PRO A 83 -9.96 -6.88 -19.05
CA PRO A 83 -8.61 -7.39 -18.81
C PRO A 83 -7.55 -6.31 -19.09
N GLY A 84 -6.85 -5.87 -18.06
CA GLY A 84 -5.82 -4.80 -18.14
C GLY A 84 -6.20 -3.49 -17.46
N GLU A 85 -7.49 -3.20 -17.28
CA GLU A 85 -8.02 -2.02 -16.58
C GLU A 85 -9.05 -2.45 -15.52
N CYS A 86 -8.61 -3.29 -14.59
CA CYS A 86 -9.48 -3.81 -13.55
C CYS A 86 -9.55 -2.90 -12.35
N ARG A 87 -10.72 -2.33 -12.07
CA ARG A 87 -10.97 -1.61 -10.82
C ARG A 87 -11.59 -2.55 -9.80
N CYS A 88 -10.87 -2.78 -8.71
CA CYS A 88 -11.30 -3.59 -7.59
C CYS A 88 -11.64 -2.70 -6.39
N THR A 89 -12.77 -2.96 -5.75
CA THR A 89 -13.22 -2.25 -4.56
C THR A 89 -13.47 -3.25 -3.44
N VAL A 90 -12.89 -2.97 -2.27
CA VAL A 90 -13.18 -3.68 -1.03
C VAL A 90 -14.38 -3.00 -0.38
N GLN A 91 -15.45 -3.75 -0.15
CA GLN A 91 -16.71 -3.25 0.38
C GLN A 91 -17.07 -3.94 1.69
N ASP A 92 -17.56 -3.14 2.64
CA ASP A 92 -18.32 -3.64 3.78
C ASP A 92 -19.78 -3.81 3.36
N ARG A 93 -20.29 -5.04 3.47
CA ARG A 93 -21.64 -5.45 3.08
C ARG A 93 -22.69 -4.93 4.07
N GLU A 94 -22.34 -4.74 5.33
CA GLU A 94 -23.29 -4.24 6.35
C GLU A 94 -23.48 -2.73 6.22
N GLU A 95 -22.39 -1.99 6.03
CA GLU A 95 -22.43 -0.53 5.94
C GLU A 95 -22.56 -0.01 4.50
N ALA A 96 -22.54 -0.90 3.50
CA ALA A 96 -22.59 -0.61 2.06
C ALA A 96 -21.54 0.43 1.60
N GLN A 97 -20.44 0.57 2.34
CA GLN A 97 -19.43 1.59 2.11
C GLN A 97 -18.18 0.98 1.45
N PRO A 98 -17.62 1.64 0.41
CA PRO A 98 -16.34 1.26 -0.15
C PRO A 98 -15.21 1.67 0.80
N LEU A 99 -14.42 0.71 1.28
CA LEU A 99 -13.25 0.99 2.13
C LEU A 99 -12.07 1.47 1.30
N VAL A 100 -11.83 0.81 0.18
CA VAL A 100 -10.74 1.13 -0.74
C VAL A 100 -11.10 0.70 -2.15
N SER A 101 -10.71 1.51 -3.14
CA SER A 101 -10.67 1.13 -4.54
C SER A 101 -9.25 1.20 -5.08
N PHE A 102 -8.87 0.24 -5.90
CA PHE A 102 -7.54 0.16 -6.50
C PHE A 102 -7.62 -0.50 -7.87
N ASP A 103 -6.64 -0.19 -8.72
CA ASP A 103 -6.55 -0.76 -10.06
C ASP A 103 -5.59 -1.98 -10.02
N ARG A 104 -6.07 -3.13 -10.49
CA ARG A 104 -5.32 -4.38 -10.58
C ARG A 104 -4.75 -4.52 -11.99
N LEU A 105 -3.43 -4.51 -12.07
CA LEU A 105 -2.68 -4.74 -13.30
C LEU A 105 -2.25 -6.21 -13.35
N GLY A 106 -2.72 -6.97 -14.33
CA GLY A 106 -2.27 -8.35 -14.55
C GLY A 106 -3.15 -9.13 -15.53
N PRO A 107 -2.59 -10.19 -16.16
CA PRO A 107 -3.35 -11.06 -17.04
C PRO A 107 -4.31 -11.92 -16.22
N GLY A 108 -5.62 -11.75 -16.42
CA GLY A 108 -6.63 -12.53 -15.73
C GLY A 108 -8.05 -12.00 -15.93
N ALA A 109 -9.04 -12.82 -15.61
CA ALA A 109 -10.44 -12.40 -15.60
C ALA A 109 -10.65 -11.32 -14.53
N CYS A 110 -11.20 -10.18 -14.96
CA CYS A 110 -11.41 -9.02 -14.11
C CYS A 110 -12.55 -9.22 -13.10
N ALA A 111 -13.60 -9.90 -13.52
CA ALA A 111 -14.78 -10.16 -12.71
C ALA A 111 -14.45 -11.25 -11.67
N GLN A 112 -13.90 -10.82 -10.54
CA GLN A 112 -13.71 -11.64 -9.36
C GLN A 112 -14.48 -11.00 -8.21
N THR A 113 -15.47 -11.73 -7.72
CA THR A 113 -16.12 -11.45 -6.45
C THR A 113 -15.72 -12.56 -5.49
N GLY A 114 -15.10 -12.19 -4.37
CA GLY A 114 -14.58 -13.16 -3.41
C GLY A 114 -14.73 -12.66 -1.99
N ALA A 115 -14.93 -13.60 -1.06
CA ALA A 115 -14.83 -13.32 0.37
C ALA A 115 -13.36 -12.97 0.68
N LEU A 116 -13.16 -11.92 1.47
CA LEU A 116 -11.83 -11.50 1.91
C LEU A 116 -11.46 -12.08 3.28
N VAL A 117 -12.45 -12.65 3.97
CA VAL A 117 -12.33 -13.16 5.33
C VAL A 117 -12.75 -14.62 5.37
N GLU A 118 -11.92 -15.44 6.00
CA GLU A 118 -12.13 -16.86 6.19
C GLU A 118 -12.07 -17.17 7.69
N PRO A 119 -13.07 -17.85 8.28
CA PRO A 119 -12.98 -18.31 9.66
C PRO A 119 -11.95 -19.44 9.74
N VAL A 120 -10.97 -19.32 10.64
CA VAL A 120 -9.93 -20.35 10.84
C VAL A 120 -10.28 -21.24 12.03
N HIS A 121 -10.54 -20.62 13.18
CA HIS A 121 -10.92 -21.29 14.43
C HIS A 121 -11.84 -20.36 15.24
N ASN A 122 -12.47 -20.85 16.32
CA ASN A 122 -13.37 -20.06 17.18
C ASN A 122 -12.74 -18.72 17.59
N GLY A 123 -13.33 -17.62 17.12
CA GLY A 123 -12.87 -16.26 17.38
C GLY A 123 -11.60 -15.86 16.63
N VAL A 124 -11.15 -16.60 15.61
CA VAL A 124 -9.98 -16.26 14.79
C VAL A 124 -10.35 -16.26 13.31
N PHE A 125 -10.12 -15.12 12.66
CA PHE A 125 -10.37 -14.90 11.24
C PHE A 125 -9.04 -14.70 10.50
N ARG A 126 -8.94 -15.24 9.29
CA ARG A 126 -7.89 -14.92 8.32
C ARG A 126 -8.44 -13.93 7.31
N VAL A 127 -7.79 -12.78 7.18
CA VAL A 127 -8.14 -11.75 6.21
C VAL A 127 -7.08 -11.76 5.11
N ALA A 128 -7.48 -11.84 3.85
CA ALA A 128 -6.59 -11.82 2.69
C ALA A 128 -6.94 -10.67 1.76
N LEU A 129 -6.09 -9.63 1.72
CA LEU A 129 -6.29 -8.42 0.93
C LEU A 129 -5.39 -8.41 -0.32
N PRO A 130 -5.92 -8.28 -1.54
CA PRO A 130 -5.11 -8.16 -2.76
C PRO A 130 -4.61 -6.72 -2.99
N LEU A 131 -4.07 -6.10 -1.95
CA LEU A 131 -3.58 -4.71 -1.92
C LEU A 131 -2.05 -4.61 -1.97
N GLY A 132 -1.35 -5.74 -2.12
CA GLY A 132 0.10 -5.76 -2.27
C GLY A 132 0.56 -5.25 -3.65
N PRO A 133 1.86 -5.06 -3.84
CA PRO A 133 2.43 -4.69 -5.13
C PRO A 133 1.98 -5.69 -6.21
N ASN A 134 1.51 -5.17 -7.35
CA ASN A 134 0.92 -5.96 -8.45
C ASN A 134 -0.29 -6.81 -8.06
N GLY A 135 -1.04 -6.42 -7.02
CA GLY A 135 -2.21 -7.17 -6.55
C GLY A 135 -1.85 -8.45 -5.79
N GLN A 136 -0.64 -8.55 -5.25
CA GLN A 136 -0.27 -9.64 -4.34
C GLN A 136 -1.22 -9.67 -3.13
N GLN A 137 -1.55 -10.88 -2.68
CA GLN A 137 -2.33 -11.07 -1.47
C GLN A 137 -1.46 -10.85 -0.23
N ILE A 138 -1.95 -9.98 0.65
CA ILE A 138 -1.43 -9.77 1.99
C ILE A 138 -2.42 -10.38 2.96
N ALA A 139 -2.00 -11.41 3.67
CA ALA A 139 -2.85 -12.14 4.60
C ALA A 139 -2.43 -11.87 6.06
N PHE A 140 -3.41 -11.67 6.94
CA PHE A 140 -3.20 -11.50 8.37
C PHE A 140 -4.32 -12.15 9.17
N HIS A 141 -4.08 -12.37 10.45
CA HIS A 141 -5.05 -12.99 11.36
C HIS A 141 -5.63 -11.94 12.32
N VAL A 142 -6.92 -12.02 12.56
CA VAL A 142 -7.65 -11.17 13.52
C VAL A 142 -8.31 -12.07 14.54
N THR A 143 -8.06 -11.78 15.81
CA THR A 143 -8.73 -12.42 16.93
C THR A 143 -9.90 -11.56 17.40
N GLN A 144 -11.06 -12.16 17.59
CA GLN A 144 -12.22 -11.55 18.18
C GLN A 144 -12.03 -11.43 19.69
N ARG A 145 -12.44 -10.31 20.28
CA ARG A 145 -12.43 -10.20 21.74
C ARG A 145 -13.60 -11.02 22.29
N PRO A 146 -13.39 -11.92 23.26
CA PRO A 146 -14.50 -12.55 23.94
C PRO A 146 -15.36 -11.49 24.63
N PHE A 147 -16.68 -11.65 24.56
CA PHE A 147 -17.61 -10.81 25.31
C PHE A 147 -17.44 -11.15 26.81
N GLY A 148 -16.80 -10.24 27.56
CA GLY A 148 -16.64 -10.37 29.01
C GLY A 148 -15.28 -10.92 29.46
N LEU A 149 -14.32 -10.01 29.65
CA LEU A 149 -13.40 -10.07 30.79
C LEU A 149 -13.48 -8.72 31.51
N ALA A 150 -14.67 -8.41 32.03
CA ALA A 150 -14.81 -7.44 33.11
C ALA A 150 -14.58 -8.21 34.42
N SER A 151 -13.47 -7.91 35.09
CA SER A 151 -13.29 -7.92 36.55
C SER A 151 -14.17 -8.91 37.35
N THR A 152 -13.61 -10.03 37.79
CA THR A 152 -13.71 -10.59 39.17
C THR A 152 -13.00 -11.93 39.20
N ASP A 153 -11.79 -11.99 39.79
CA ASP A 153 -11.28 -13.08 40.65
C ASP A 153 -9.75 -13.09 40.68
N ALA A 154 -9.20 -12.37 41.66
CA ALA A 154 -7.92 -12.70 42.29
C ALA A 154 -7.86 -12.08 43.69
N LEU A 155 -8.90 -12.32 44.50
CA LEU A 155 -8.84 -12.26 45.96
C LEU A 155 -9.66 -13.44 46.48
N ARG A 156 -9.01 -14.60 46.51
CA ARG A 156 -9.33 -15.68 47.43
C ARG A 156 -8.10 -16.52 47.70
#